data_AF-A0A0G1S2W1-F1
#
_entry.id   AF-A0A0G1S2W1-F1
#
_cell.length_a   1.000
_cell.length_b   1.000
_cell.length_c   1.000
_cell.angle_alpha   90.00
_cell.angle_beta   90.00
_cell.angle_gamma   90.00
#
_symmetry.space_group_name_H-M   'P 1'
#
loop_
_entity.id
_entity.type
_entity.pdbx_description
1 polymer ?
#
loop_
_entity_poly.entity_id
_entity_poly.type
_entity_poly.pdbx_seq_one_letter_code
_entity_poly.pdbx_strand_id
1 'polypeptide(L)'
;MKQVKIGKFEVGTLPFKNYAVAAFLVNILVIFSVVLAQRFLPPEVPLFYGLAEGEEQLAPRLFLLIPSLASLVVLILNSLVSSRVEDIFIKKALVIAAIGTTFFAAITTLKIMFLVGSF
;
A
#
# COMPACT_ATOMS: atom_id res chain seq x y z
N MET A 1 11.14 19.85 19.83
CA MET A 1 9.74 19.57 19.41
C MET A 1 8.99 19.03 20.61
N LYS A 2 7.83 19.61 20.91
CA LYS A 2 7.15 19.52 22.22
C LYS A 2 6.36 18.21 22.32
N GLN A 3 6.68 17.40 23.33
CA GLN A 3 5.94 16.18 23.68
C GLN A 3 4.50 16.57 24.06
N VAL A 4 3.51 16.09 23.33
CA VAL A 4 2.09 16.23 23.70
C VAL A 4 1.71 14.97 24.48
N LYS A 5 1.70 15.07 25.81
CA LYS A 5 1.21 14.01 26.69
C LYS A 5 -0.30 14.10 26.80
N ILE A 6 -1.02 13.19 26.14
CA ILE A 6 -2.43 12.90 26.42
C ILE A 6 -2.48 11.45 26.93
N GLY A 7 -2.68 11.29 28.25
CA GLY A 7 -3.04 10.05 28.96
C GLY A 7 -2.31 8.74 28.59
N LYS A 8 -1.32 8.31 29.39
CA LYS A 8 -0.70 6.96 29.46
C LYS A 8 -0.29 6.22 28.16
N PHE A 9 -0.50 6.78 26.99
CA PHE A 9 0.08 6.36 25.72
C PHE A 9 1.26 7.27 25.46
N GLU A 10 2.47 6.82 25.78
CA GLU A 10 3.66 7.40 25.18
C GLU A 10 3.61 7.04 23.70
N VAL A 11 3.05 7.92 22.87
CA VAL A 11 3.10 7.77 21.42
C VAL A 11 4.56 7.93 21.03
N GLY A 12 5.29 6.81 21.01
CA GLY A 12 6.65 6.75 20.53
C GLY A 12 6.68 7.40 19.14
N THR A 13 7.58 8.35 18.95
CA THR A 13 7.70 9.07 17.69
C THR A 13 7.99 8.06 16.58
N LEU A 14 7.06 7.90 15.63
CA LEU A 14 7.26 7.03 14.48
C LEU A 14 8.47 7.54 13.68
N PRO A 15 9.54 6.74 13.51
CA PRO A 15 10.65 7.15 12.65
C PRO A 15 10.14 7.33 11.23
N PHE A 16 10.75 8.24 10.48
CA PHE A 16 10.39 8.48 9.08
C PHE A 16 8.89 8.81 8.86
N LYS A 17 8.24 9.48 9.82
CA LYS A 17 6.80 9.83 9.75
C LYS A 17 6.37 10.41 8.41
N ASN A 18 7.15 11.33 7.83
CA ASN A 18 6.83 11.92 6.52
C ASN A 18 6.75 10.87 5.41
N TYR A 19 7.62 9.86 5.44
CA TYR A 19 7.62 8.76 4.48
C TYR A 19 6.45 7.80 4.71
N ALA A 20 6.06 7.55 5.97
CA ALA A 20 4.86 6.76 6.28
C ALA A 20 3.58 7.48 5.78
N VAL A 21 3.50 8.81 5.95
CA VAL A 21 2.40 9.61 5.40
C VAL A 21 2.42 9.59 3.88
N ALA A 22 3.59 9.74 3.25
CA ALA A 22 3.72 9.63 1.80
C ALA A 22 3.28 8.25 1.30
N ALA A 23 3.67 7.17 1.98
CA ALA A 23 3.22 5.81 1.66
C ALA A 23 1.70 5.66 1.76
N PHE A 24 1.08 6.24 2.80
CA PHE A 24 -0.37 6.29 2.88
C PHE A 24 -0.99 7.02 1.69
N LEU A 25 -0.51 8.23 1.37
CA LEU A 25 -1.01 9.03 0.24
C LEU A 25 -0.84 8.31 -1.10
N VAL A 26 0.29 7.63 -1.33
CA VAL A 26 0.53 6.82 -2.53
C VAL A 26 -0.52 5.71 -2.65
N ASN A 27 -0.81 4.98 -1.58
CA ASN A 27 -1.86 3.95 -1.62
C ASN A 27 -3.24 4.54 -1.94
N ILE A 28 -3.59 5.69 -1.36
CA ILE A 28 -4.86 6.38 -1.65
C ILE A 28 -4.91 6.81 -3.12
N LEU A 29 -3.82 7.37 -3.65
CA LEU A 29 -3.74 7.77 -5.06
C LEU A 29 -3.88 6.58 -6.02
N VAL A 30 -3.25 5.44 -5.71
CA VAL A 30 -3.36 4.22 -6.53
C VAL A 30 -4.78 3.64 -6.47
N ILE A 31 -5.40 3.60 -5.30
CA ILE A 31 -6.81 3.20 -5.16
C ILE A 31 -7.70 4.12 -6.00
N PHE A 32 -7.48 5.42 -5.91
CA PHE A 32 -8.24 6.40 -6.68
C PHE A 32 -8.03 6.23 -8.20
N SER A 33 -6.80 5.98 -8.65
CA SER A 33 -6.53 5.74 -10.06
C SER A 33 -7.23 4.48 -10.58
N VAL A 34 -7.30 3.41 -9.79
CA VAL A 34 -8.05 2.19 -10.17
C VAL A 34 -9.55 2.48 -10.30
N VAL A 35 -10.11 3.26 -9.36
CA VAL A 35 -11.54 3.63 -9.39
C VAL A 35 -11.86 4.52 -10.59
N LEU A 36 -10.99 5.46 -10.93
CA LEU A 36 -11.16 6.31 -12.12
C LEU A 36 -10.99 5.53 -13.43
N ALA A 37 -10.06 4.58 -13.46
CA ALA A 37 -9.75 3.80 -14.66
C ALA A 37 -10.77 2.69 -14.96
N GLN A 38 -11.81 2.49 -14.13
CA GLN A 38 -12.77 1.40 -14.30
C GLN A 38 -13.38 1.32 -15.71
N ARG A 39 -13.60 2.46 -16.38
CA ARG A 39 -14.17 2.49 -17.74
C ARG A 39 -13.18 2.08 -18.84
N PHE A 40 -11.88 2.20 -18.58
CA PHE A 40 -10.81 1.90 -19.53
C PHE A 40 -10.20 0.52 -19.33
N LEU A 41 -10.58 -0.16 -18.25
CA LEU A 41 -10.14 -1.51 -17.92
C LEU A 41 -11.17 -2.55 -18.39
N PRO A 42 -10.71 -3.68 -18.97
CA PRO A 42 -11.58 -4.81 -19.28
C PRO A 42 -12.28 -5.33 -18.02
N PRO A 43 -13.42 -6.02 -18.13
CA PRO A 43 -14.17 -6.52 -16.98
C PRO A 43 -13.31 -7.46 -16.11
N GLU A 44 -12.43 -8.23 -16.76
CA GLU A 44 -11.50 -9.16 -16.15
C GLU A 44 -10.07 -8.78 -16.48
N VAL A 45 -9.19 -8.84 -15.47
CA VAL A 45 -7.78 -8.47 -15.55
C VAL A 45 -6.91 -9.54 -14.89
N PRO A 46 -5.66 -9.72 -15.32
CA PRO A 46 -4.73 -10.62 -14.65
C PRO A 46 -4.42 -10.10 -13.24
N LEU A 47 -4.42 -10.99 -12.25
CA LEU A 47 -4.11 -10.62 -10.87
C LEU A 47 -2.60 -10.46 -10.59
N PHE A 48 -1.77 -11.04 -11.47
CA PHE A 48 -0.31 -11.06 -11.35
C PHE A 48 0.36 -10.53 -12.61
N TYR A 49 1.66 -10.23 -12.50
CA TYR A 49 2.46 -9.90 -13.66
C TYR A 49 2.79 -11.13 -14.50
N GLY A 50 2.18 -11.21 -15.66
CA GLY A 50 2.39 -12.25 -16.65
C GLY A 50 1.32 -12.17 -17.72
N LEU A 51 1.53 -12.84 -18.84
CA LEU A 51 0.41 -13.18 -19.70
C LEU A 51 -0.44 -14.18 -18.92
N ALA A 52 -1.75 -13.93 -18.83
CA ALA A 52 -2.66 -14.88 -18.23
C ALA A 52 -2.65 -16.16 -19.08
N GLU A 53 -2.15 -17.27 -18.52
CA GLU A 53 -2.11 -18.56 -19.23
C GLU A 53 -3.43 -19.34 -19.10
N GLY A 54 -4.35 -18.88 -18.25
CA GLY A 54 -5.68 -19.47 -18.06
C GLY A 54 -6.66 -18.59 -17.29
N GLU A 55 -7.95 -18.97 -17.33
CA GLU A 55 -9.05 -18.23 -16.68
C GLU A 55 -8.87 -18.08 -15.16
N GLU A 56 -8.16 -19.00 -14.51
CA GLU A 56 -7.91 -18.94 -13.06
C GLU A 56 -7.01 -17.77 -12.63
N GLN A 57 -6.30 -17.14 -13.57
CA GLN A 57 -5.46 -15.97 -13.30
C GLN A 57 -6.21 -14.65 -13.54
N LEU A 58 -7.44 -14.71 -14.05
CA LEU A 58 -8.29 -13.56 -14.27
C LEU A 58 -9.12 -13.25 -13.03
N ALA A 59 -9.29 -11.96 -12.76
CA ALA A 59 -10.11 -11.48 -11.67
C ALA A 59 -10.90 -10.24 -12.11
N PRO A 60 -12.02 -9.94 -11.43
CA PRO A 60 -12.75 -8.70 -11.68
C PRO A 60 -11.80 -7.50 -11.55
N ARG A 61 -11.87 -6.51 -12.44
CA ARG A 61 -11.01 -5.31 -12.43
C ARG A 61 -10.95 -4.53 -11.11
N LEU A 62 -11.94 -4.69 -10.23
CA LEU A 62 -11.92 -4.13 -8.87
C LEU A 62 -10.86 -4.78 -7.96
N PHE A 63 -10.39 -5.98 -8.29
CA PHE A 63 -9.38 -6.69 -7.52
C PHE A 63 -8.00 -6.03 -7.63
N LEU A 64 -7.80 -5.10 -8.59
CA LEU A 64 -6.62 -4.23 -8.63
C LEU A 64 -6.50 -3.30 -7.42
N LEU A 65 -7.53 -3.20 -6.58
CA LEU A 65 -7.49 -2.54 -5.28
C LEU A 65 -6.72 -3.36 -4.22
N ILE A 66 -6.65 -4.69 -4.38
CA ILE A 66 -6.08 -5.60 -3.37
C ILE A 66 -4.64 -5.25 -3.01
N PRO A 67 -3.70 -4.99 -3.95
CA PRO A 67 -2.32 -4.65 -3.61
C PRO A 67 -2.22 -3.44 -2.67
N SER A 68 -2.94 -2.35 -2.96
CA SER A 68 -2.91 -1.15 -2.14
C SER A 68 -3.65 -1.31 -0.81
N LEU A 69 -4.77 -2.04 -0.78
CA LEU A 69 -5.46 -2.36 0.47
C LEU A 69 -4.60 -3.23 1.39
N ALA A 70 -3.94 -4.25 0.85
CA ALA A 70 -3.01 -5.10 1.59
C ALA A 70 -1.81 -4.27 2.11
N SER A 71 -1.26 -3.38 1.29
CA SER A 71 -0.17 -2.50 1.72
C SER A 71 -0.60 -1.51 2.81
N LEU A 72 -1.84 -1.00 2.77
CA LEU A 72 -2.38 -0.17 3.85
C LEU A 72 -2.49 -0.96 5.16
N VAL A 73 -2.94 -2.22 5.10
CA VAL A 73 -2.97 -3.09 6.27
C VAL A 73 -1.56 -3.28 6.83
N VAL A 74 -0.56 -3.57 5.98
CA VAL A 74 0.85 -3.67 6.42
C VAL A 74 1.33 -2.37 7.07
N LEU A 75 1.04 -1.22 6.46
CA LEU A 75 1.42 0.09 7.00
C LEU A 75 0.80 0.35 8.38
N ILE A 76 -0.49 0.04 8.55
CA ILE A 76 -1.21 0.20 9.82
C ILE A 76 -0.62 -0.74 10.88
N LEU A 77 -0.47 -2.03 10.57
CA LEU A 77 0.08 -3.01 11.49
C LEU A 77 1.51 -2.65 11.90
N ASN A 78 2.38 -2.31 10.93
CA ASN A 78 3.75 -1.92 11.23
C ASN A 78 3.82 -0.64 12.07
N SER A 79 2.92 0.32 11.84
CA SER A 79 2.84 1.54 12.67
C SER A 79 2.37 1.23 14.10
N LEU A 80 1.40 0.32 14.26
CA LEU A 80 0.90 -0.13 15.57
C LEU A 80 1.92 -0.97 16.35
N VAL A 81 2.75 -1.75 15.66
CA VAL A 81 3.86 -2.49 16.29
C VAL A 81 4.98 -1.52 16.63
N SER A 82 5.34 -0.61 15.71
CA SER A 82 6.39 0.40 15.92
C SER A 82 6.12 1.33 17.11
N SER A 83 4.86 1.54 17.50
CA SER A 83 4.53 2.35 18.68
C SER A 83 4.75 1.62 20.01
N ARG A 84 4.85 0.28 20.00
CA ARG A 84 5.04 -0.56 21.20
C ARG A 84 6.44 -1.11 21.38
N VAL A 85 7.24 -1.13 20.31
CA VAL A 85 8.65 -1.54 20.38
C VAL A 85 9.48 -0.40 20.99
N GLU A 86 10.54 -0.72 21.73
CA GLU A 86 11.48 0.29 22.25
C GLU A 86 12.64 0.52 21.26
N ASP A 87 13.18 -0.58 20.72
CA ASP A 87 14.32 -0.61 19.81
C ASP A 87 14.11 0.24 18.55
N ILE A 88 15.01 1.21 18.34
CA ILE A 88 14.94 2.15 17.22
C ILE A 88 15.24 1.50 15.86
N PHE A 89 16.08 0.48 15.82
CA PHE A 89 16.41 -0.25 14.60
C PHE A 89 15.18 -1.02 14.12
N ILE A 90 14.48 -1.72 15.02
CA ILE A 90 13.24 -2.44 14.69
C ILE A 90 12.16 -1.47 14.20
N LYS A 91 11.97 -0.32 14.86
CA LYS A 91 11.01 0.69 14.38
C LYS A 91 11.31 1.16 12.95
N LYS A 92 12.58 1.44 12.65
CA LYS A 92 13.01 1.83 11.31
C LYS A 92 12.75 0.73 10.29
N ALA A 93 13.07 -0.52 10.63
CA ALA A 93 12.82 -1.67 9.77
C ALA A 93 11.33 -1.85 9.44
N LEU A 94 10.44 -1.69 10.43
CA LEU A 94 8.99 -1.76 10.24
C LEU A 94 8.47 -0.68 9.27
N VAL A 95 8.96 0.55 9.39
CA VAL A 95 8.56 1.64 8.50
C VAL A 95 9.13 1.43 7.08
N ILE A 96 10.39 1.01 6.96
CA ILE A 96 10.99 0.69 5.65
C ILE A 96 10.25 -0.44 4.95
N ALA A 97 9.88 -1.50 5.69
CA ALA A 97 9.09 -2.61 5.14
C ALA A 97 7.74 -2.11 4.60
N ALA A 98 7.04 -1.24 5.32
CA ALA A 98 5.76 -0.68 4.86
C ALA A 98 5.89 0.25 3.64
N ILE A 99 6.99 0.99 3.54
CA ILE A 99 7.32 1.77 2.34
C ILE A 99 7.60 0.84 1.16
N GLY A 100 8.37 -0.23 1.39
CA GLY A 100 8.66 -1.25 0.39
C GLY A 100 7.39 -1.92 -0.15
N THR A 101 6.48 -2.35 0.73
CA THR A 101 5.20 -2.93 0.30
C THR A 101 4.36 -1.94 -0.49
N THR A 102 4.38 -0.66 -0.11
CA THR A 102 3.67 0.39 -0.86
C THR A 102 4.23 0.58 -2.25
N PHE A 103 5.56 0.60 -2.38
CA PHE A 103 6.23 0.69 -3.67
C PHE A 103 5.87 -0.51 -4.57
N PHE A 104 5.95 -1.73 -4.04
CA PHE A 104 5.57 -2.94 -4.79
C PHE A 104 4.08 -2.97 -5.13
N ALA A 105 3.19 -2.51 -4.25
CA ALA A 105 1.76 -2.41 -4.53
C ALA A 105 1.43 -1.36 -5.59
N ALA A 106 2.12 -0.22 -5.59
CA ALA A 106 1.91 0.84 -6.57
C ALA A 106 2.39 0.42 -7.96
N ILE A 107 3.63 -0.07 -8.07
CA ILE A 107 4.14 -0.63 -9.33
C ILE A 107 3.19 -1.75 -9.75
N THR A 108 2.85 -2.63 -8.79
CA THR A 108 1.71 -3.57 -8.75
C THR A 108 0.64 -3.35 -9.81
N THR A 109 -0.23 -2.47 -9.36
CA THR A 109 -1.44 -2.03 -9.99
C THR A 109 -1.15 -1.25 -11.27
N LEU A 110 -0.18 -0.33 -11.26
CA LEU A 110 0.11 0.52 -12.42
C LEU A 110 0.56 -0.29 -13.63
N LYS A 111 1.45 -1.27 -13.45
CA LYS A 111 1.90 -2.12 -14.56
C LYS A 111 0.77 -2.97 -15.12
N ILE A 112 -0.10 -3.54 -14.27
CA ILE A 112 -1.26 -4.29 -14.76
C ILE A 112 -2.19 -3.35 -15.53
N MET A 113 -2.50 -2.18 -14.97
CA MET A 113 -3.34 -1.18 -15.63
C MET A 113 -2.79 -0.75 -16.99
N PHE A 114 -1.48 -0.51 -17.13
CA PHE A 114 -0.87 -0.15 -18.42
C PHE A 114 -0.73 -1.32 -19.38
N LEU A 115 -0.70 -2.56 -18.89
CA LEU A 115 -0.67 -3.75 -19.74
C LEU A 115 -2.02 -4.00 -20.41
N VAL A 116 -3.12 -3.77 -19.70
CA VAL A 116 -4.48 -4.17 -20.15
C VAL A 116 -5.42 -3.00 -20.42
N GLY A 117 -5.07 -1.80 -19.99
CA GLY A 117 -5.89 -0.60 -20.15
C GLY A 117 -5.88 -0.09 -21.58
N SER A 118 -7.06 0.24 -22.09
CA SER A 118 -7.24 0.90 -23.39
C SER A 118 -7.41 2.40 -23.18
N PHE A 119 -6.33 3.08 -22.81
CA PHE A 119 -6.28 4.54 -22.61
C PHE A 119 -6.10 5.32 -23.92
#